data_AF-A0A535Q5R7-F1
#
_entry.id   AF-A0A535Q5R7-F1
#
_cell.length_a   1.000
_cell.length_b   1.000
_cell.length_c   1.000
_cell.angle_alpha   90.00
_cell.angle_beta   90.00
_cell.angle_gamma   90.00
#
_symmetry.space_group_name_H-M   'P 1'
#
loop_
_entity.id
_entity.type
_entity.pdbx_description
1 polymer ?
#
loop_
_entity_poly.entity_id
_entity_poly.type
_entity_poly.pdbx_seq_one_letter_code
_entity_poly.pdbx_strand_id
1 'polypeptide(L)'
;MVLQDQTAVIQTLANQRVVATFQDSPVTDYYNKQNPGKFAVGGSVVNAGLEGIAVRKSDTAMFNAVKNAFTKAKSDGTYSQLIQKWGLTNEAISMVDRRTLVA
;
A
#
# COMPACT_ATOMS: atom_id res chain seq x y z
N MET A 1 -13.09 -19.73 -1.89
CA MET A 1 -12.23 -19.72 -0.68
C MET A 1 -12.10 -18.29 -0.22
N VAL A 2 -12.56 -17.96 0.99
CA VAL A 2 -12.33 -16.62 1.58
C VAL A 2 -11.16 -16.76 2.54
N LEU A 3 -10.04 -16.12 2.21
CA LEU A 3 -8.86 -16.08 3.07
C LEU A 3 -8.96 -14.87 4.00
N GLN A 4 -8.56 -15.05 5.26
CA GLN A 4 -8.78 -14.05 6.30
C GLN A 4 -7.72 -12.93 6.29
N ASP A 5 -6.51 -13.25 5.85
CA ASP A 5 -5.39 -12.32 5.83
C ASP A 5 -4.40 -12.63 4.70
N GLN A 6 -3.45 -11.73 4.50
CA GLN A 6 -2.45 -11.83 3.44
C GLN A 6 -1.44 -12.97 3.65
N THR A 7 -1.18 -13.36 4.90
CA THR A 7 -0.29 -14.50 5.18
C THR A 7 -0.92 -15.78 4.67
N ALA A 8 -2.23 -15.96 4.88
CA ALA A 8 -2.98 -17.09 4.34
C ALA A 8 -2.92 -17.12 2.80
N VAL A 9 -3.00 -15.96 2.12
CA VAL A 9 -2.85 -15.85 0.66
C VAL A 9 -1.50 -16.40 0.20
N ILE A 10 -0.40 -15.90 0.76
CA ILE A 10 0.95 -16.32 0.36
C ILE A 10 1.22 -17.79 0.69
N GLN A 11 0.65 -18.32 1.78
CA GLN A 11 0.78 -19.74 2.11
C GLN A 11 0.12 -20.66 1.08
N THR A 12 -0.92 -20.21 0.37
CA THR A 12 -1.50 -21.01 -0.71
C THR A 12 -0.54 -21.17 -1.88
N LEU A 13 0.23 -20.13 -2.21
CA LEU A 13 1.26 -20.18 -3.24
C LEU A 13 2.46 -21.03 -2.77
N ALA A 14 2.92 -20.80 -1.53
CA ALA A 14 4.05 -21.53 -0.96
C ALA A 14 3.83 -23.06 -0.91
N ASN A 15 2.60 -23.47 -0.60
CA ASN A 15 2.20 -24.88 -0.52
C ASN A 15 1.68 -25.42 -1.86
N GLN A 16 1.87 -24.70 -2.97
CA GLN A 16 1.47 -25.10 -4.32
C GLN A 16 -0.03 -25.39 -4.47
N ARG A 17 -0.87 -24.80 -3.62
CA ARG A 17 -2.34 -24.89 -3.73
C ARG A 17 -2.88 -23.99 -4.86
N VAL A 18 -2.12 -22.97 -5.22
CA VAL A 18 -2.36 -22.09 -6.37
C VAL A 18 -1.03 -21.85 -7.09
N VAL A 19 -1.11 -21.45 -8.36
CA VAL A 19 0.08 -21.15 -9.19
C VAL A 19 0.42 -19.66 -9.24
N ALA A 20 -0.52 -18.79 -8.83
CA ALA A 20 -0.34 -17.34 -8.78
C ALA A 20 -1.28 -16.73 -7.72
N THR A 21 -0.91 -15.54 -7.24
CA THR A 21 -1.75 -14.69 -6.38
C THR A 21 -1.79 -13.29 -6.97
N PHE A 22 -2.88 -12.56 -6.74
CA PHE A 22 -3.04 -11.18 -7.19
C PHE A 22 -3.23 -10.29 -5.96
N GLN A 23 -2.39 -9.27 -5.82
CA GLN A 23 -2.31 -8.39 -4.65
C GLN A 23 -1.60 -7.08 -5.05
N ASP A 24 -1.60 -6.10 -4.16
CA ASP A 24 -0.94 -4.81 -4.41
C ASP A 24 0.60 -4.96 -4.52
N SER A 25 1.24 -4.08 -5.28
CA SER A 25 2.70 -4.07 -5.46
C SER A 25 3.51 -3.99 -4.17
N PRO A 26 3.21 -3.11 -3.18
CA PRO A 26 4.01 -3.04 -1.95
C PRO A 26 3.96 -4.34 -1.14
N VAL A 27 2.81 -5.01 -1.17
CA VAL A 27 2.62 -6.28 -0.47
C VAL A 27 3.43 -7.37 -1.16
N THR A 28 3.38 -7.43 -2.49
CA THR A 28 4.19 -8.36 -3.29
C THR A 28 5.67 -8.18 -3.02
N ASP A 29 6.17 -6.94 -3.06
CA ASP A 29 7.57 -6.61 -2.83
C ASP A 29 8.02 -6.98 -1.41
N TYR A 30 7.17 -6.72 -0.42
CA TYR A 30 7.42 -7.12 0.97
C TYR A 30 7.61 -8.64 1.10
N TYR A 31 6.70 -9.45 0.56
CA TYR A 31 6.81 -10.91 0.69
C TYR A 31 7.96 -11.50 -0.12
N ASN A 32 8.29 -10.93 -1.28
CA ASN A 32 9.49 -11.29 -2.04
C ASN A 32 10.76 -11.00 -1.22
N LYS A 33 10.84 -9.83 -0.57
CA LYS A 33 11.97 -9.46 0.29
C LYS A 33 12.12 -10.40 1.49
N GLN A 34 11.01 -10.83 2.09
CA GLN A 34 11.03 -11.78 3.21
C GLN A 34 11.37 -13.23 2.78
N ASN A 35 11.20 -13.57 1.51
CA ASN A 35 11.41 -14.92 0.99
C ASN A 35 12.30 -14.93 -0.27
N PRO A 36 13.61 -14.60 -0.14
CA PRO A 36 14.50 -14.47 -1.29
C PRO A 36 14.50 -15.72 -2.17
N GLY A 37 14.24 -15.54 -3.47
CA GLY A 37 14.25 -16.62 -4.47
C GLY A 37 13.07 -17.60 -4.41
N LYS A 38 12.13 -17.45 -3.47
CA LYS A 38 10.99 -18.36 -3.33
C LYS A 38 9.83 -18.04 -4.27
N PHE A 39 9.64 -16.76 -4.55
CA PHE A 39 8.55 -16.24 -5.39
C PHE A 39 9.11 -15.28 -6.44
N ALA A 40 8.32 -15.01 -7.46
CA ALA A 40 8.62 -14.04 -8.51
C ALA A 40 7.38 -13.21 -8.84
N VAL A 41 7.61 -11.97 -9.29
CA VAL A 41 6.54 -11.12 -9.82
C VAL A 41 6.13 -11.69 -11.19
N GLY A 42 4.84 -12.05 -11.33
CA GLY A 42 4.33 -12.74 -12.52
C GLY A 42 3.99 -11.86 -13.72
N GLY A 43 4.15 -10.53 -13.63
CA GLY A 43 3.81 -9.59 -14.69
C GLY A 43 3.97 -8.13 -14.26
N SER A 44 3.58 -7.19 -15.11
CA SER A 44 3.57 -5.76 -14.77
C SER A 44 2.43 -5.41 -13.82
N VAL A 45 2.60 -4.35 -13.03
CA VAL A 45 1.51 -3.77 -12.21
C VAL A 45 0.38 -3.30 -13.14
N VAL A 46 -0.85 -3.65 -12.79
CA VAL A 46 -2.08 -3.24 -13.50
C VAL A 46 -3.02 -2.56 -12.50
N ASN A 47 -3.91 -1.68 -12.99
CA ASN A 47 -4.87 -0.95 -12.16
C ASN A 47 -4.22 -0.17 -11.00
N ALA A 48 -3.09 0.47 -11.25
CA ALA A 48 -2.36 1.22 -10.22
C ALA A 48 -3.27 2.28 -9.57
N GLY A 49 -3.42 2.16 -8.26
CA GLY A 49 -4.16 3.10 -7.40
C GLY A 49 -3.22 3.79 -6.41
N LEU A 50 -3.66 4.93 -5.88
CA LEU A 50 -2.97 5.55 -4.75
C LEU A 50 -3.64 5.07 -3.48
N GLU A 51 -2.83 4.57 -2.55
CA GLU A 51 -3.26 4.28 -1.19
C GLU A 51 -3.50 5.55 -0.38
N GLY A 52 -4.43 5.48 0.58
CA GLY A 52 -4.84 6.66 1.34
C GLY A 52 -5.30 6.35 2.76
N ILE A 53 -5.34 7.40 3.58
CA ILE A 53 -5.86 7.33 4.95
C ILE A 53 -7.36 7.65 4.90
N ALA A 54 -8.19 6.63 5.14
CA ALA A 54 -9.64 6.79 5.11
C ALA A 54 -10.16 7.49 6.37
N VAL A 55 -11.06 8.45 6.18
CA VAL A 55 -11.82 9.12 7.25
C VAL A 55 -13.30 9.18 6.86
N ARG A 56 -14.20 9.35 7.83
CA ARG A 56 -15.64 9.50 7.54
C ARG A 56 -15.87 10.73 6.65
N LYS A 57 -16.74 10.59 5.64
CA LYS A 57 -16.98 11.65 4.63
C LYS A 57 -17.35 13.00 5.24
N SER A 58 -18.20 13.01 6.27
CA SER A 58 -18.68 14.23 6.96
C SER A 58 -17.73 14.75 8.05
N ASP A 59 -16.66 14.03 8.38
CA ASP A 59 -15.78 14.37 9.50
C ASP A 59 -14.62 15.28 9.05
N THR A 60 -14.95 16.54 8.78
CA THR A 60 -13.99 17.54 8.32
C THR A 60 -12.91 17.84 9.35
N ALA A 61 -13.22 17.74 10.65
CA ALA A 61 -12.25 17.93 11.71
C ALA A 61 -11.16 16.85 11.66
N MET A 62 -11.54 15.57 11.56
CA MET A 62 -10.60 14.46 11.40
C MET A 62 -9.80 14.58 10.10
N PHE A 63 -10.47 14.92 8.99
CA PHE A 63 -9.78 15.14 7.72
C PHE A 63 -8.68 16.21 7.85
N ASN A 64 -9.00 17.37 8.42
CA ASN A 64 -8.03 18.45 8.57
C ASN A 64 -6.87 18.06 9.51
N ALA A 65 -7.16 17.31 10.59
CA ALA A 65 -6.14 16.83 11.50
C ALA A 65 -5.16 15.87 10.79
N VAL A 66 -5.68 14.85 10.07
CA VAL A 66 -4.85 13.91 9.28
C VAL A 66 -4.07 14.65 8.20
N LYS A 67 -4.71 15.61 7.51
CA LYS A 67 -4.07 16.42 6.48
C LYS A 67 -2.88 17.20 7.02
N ASN A 68 -3.06 17.88 8.14
CA ASN A 68 -2.00 18.67 8.77
C ASN A 68 -0.86 17.80 9.27
N ALA A 69 -1.16 16.65 9.89
CA ALA A 69 -0.15 15.69 10.35
C ALA A 69 0.69 15.15 9.20
N PHE A 70 0.06 14.75 8.09
CA PHE A 70 0.79 14.27 6.91
C PHE A 70 1.63 15.37 6.25
N THR A 71 1.08 16.59 6.12
CA THR A 71 1.85 17.74 5.62
C THR A 71 3.09 18.00 6.48
N LYS A 72 2.95 17.92 7.82
CA LYS A 72 4.09 18.08 8.73
C LYS A 72 5.14 16.99 8.50
N ALA A 73 4.74 15.72 8.48
CA ALA A 73 5.63 14.57 8.24
C ALA A 73 6.33 14.64 6.87
N LYS A 74 5.70 15.24 5.86
CA LYS A 74 6.36 15.53 4.58
C LYS A 74 7.38 16.66 4.71
N SER A 75 7.00 17.77 5.33
CA SER A 75 7.84 18.96 5.44
C SER A 75 9.11 18.74 6.26
N ASP A 76 9.05 17.86 7.28
CA ASP A 76 10.21 17.54 8.13
C ASP A 76 11.00 16.30 7.67
N GLY A 77 10.66 15.74 6.50
CA GLY A 77 11.39 14.63 5.91
C GLY A 77 11.05 13.25 6.46
N THR A 78 10.26 13.15 7.54
CA THR A 78 9.84 11.86 8.12
C THR A 78 9.20 10.94 7.09
N TYR A 79 8.30 11.47 6.25
CA TYR A 79 7.64 10.70 5.19
C TYR A 79 8.67 10.14 4.18
N SER A 80 9.62 10.97 3.76
CA SER A 80 10.66 10.56 2.81
C SER A 80 11.52 9.44 3.39
N GLN A 81 11.93 9.56 4.65
CA GLN A 81 12.70 8.53 5.36
C GLN A 81 11.94 7.20 5.44
N LEU A 82 10.63 7.24 5.72
CA LEU A 82 9.79 6.03 5.75
C LEU A 82 9.67 5.37 4.37
N ILE A 83 9.42 6.16 3.33
CA ILE A 83 9.33 5.65 1.95
C ILE A 83 10.64 4.98 1.53
N GLN A 84 11.78 5.59 1.84
CA GLN A 84 13.10 5.02 1.56
C GLN A 84 13.35 3.74 2.37
N LYS A 85 13.06 3.76 3.68
CA LYS A 85 13.26 2.61 4.58
C LYS A 85 12.53 1.36 4.09
N TRP A 86 11.32 1.53 3.55
CA TRP A 86 10.49 0.43 3.08
C TRP A 86 10.62 0.14 1.58
N GLY A 87 11.42 0.91 0.84
CA GLY A 87 11.64 0.70 -0.60
C GLY A 87 10.47 1.13 -1.49
N LEU A 88 9.57 1.97 -0.99
CA LEU A 88 8.32 2.37 -1.65
C LEU A 88 8.50 3.62 -2.52
N THR A 89 9.71 3.90 -3.01
CA THR A 89 10.03 5.19 -3.65
C THR A 89 9.20 5.47 -4.89
N ASN A 90 8.80 4.42 -5.63
CA ASN A 90 7.94 4.51 -6.81
C ASN A 90 6.45 4.70 -6.45
N GLU A 91 6.11 4.58 -5.17
CA GLU A 91 4.74 4.60 -4.64
C GLU A 91 4.51 5.82 -3.73
N ALA A 92 5.47 6.75 -3.70
CA ALA A 92 5.35 7.98 -2.95
C ALA A 92 4.14 8.80 -3.43
N ILE A 93 3.22 9.10 -2.52
CA ILE A 93 1.98 9.82 -2.82
C ILE A 93 2.11 11.30 -2.52
N SER A 94 1.36 12.14 -3.25
CA SER A 94 1.06 13.52 -2.85
C SER A 94 -0.21 13.59 -2.01
N MET A 95 -0.42 14.70 -1.28
CA MET A 95 -1.71 14.89 -0.61
C MET A 95 -2.77 15.27 -1.62
N VAL A 96 -3.86 14.50 -1.64
CA VAL A 96 -5.02 14.75 -2.50
C VAL A 96 -6.30 14.64 -1.66
N ASP A 97 -7.13 15.68 -1.63
CA ASP A 97 -8.47 15.59 -1.05
C ASP A 97 -9.38 14.89 -2.06
N ARG A 98 -9.57 13.57 -1.92
CA ARG A 98 -10.46 12.83 -2.81
C ARG A 98 -11.94 13.14 -2.59
N ARG A 99 -12.35 13.81 -1.50
CA ARG A 99 -13.77 14.18 -1.28
C ARG A 99 -14.27 15.19 -2.32
N THR A 100 -13.36 15.97 -2.91
CA THR A 100 -13.69 16.98 -3.91
C THR A 100 -13.59 16.48 -5.35
N LEU A 101 -13.17 15.22 -5.56
CA LEU A 101 -12.97 14.63 -6.89
C LEU A 101 -14.11 13.72 -7.35
N VAL A 102 -15.13 13.51 -6.51
CA VAL A 102 -16.25 12.60 -6.78
C VAL A 102 -17.60 13.32 -6.67
N ALA A 103 -17.63 14.62 -6.99
CA ALA A 103 -18.87 15.39 -7.14
C ALA A 103 -19.56 15.02 -8.46
#